data_AF-A0A151Z4I0-F1
#
_entry.id   AF-A0A151Z4I0-F1
#
_cell.length_a   1.000
_cell.length_b   1.000
_cell.length_c   1.000
_cell.angle_alpha   90.00
_cell.angle_beta   90.00
_cell.angle_gamma   90.00
#
_symmetry.space_group_name_H-M   'P 1'
#
loop_
_entity.id
_entity.type
_entity.pdbx_description
1 polymer ?
#
loop_
_entity_poly.entity_id
_entity_poly.type
_entity_poly.pdbx_seq_one_letter_code
_entity_poly.pdbx_strand_id
1 'polypeptide(L)'
;MKLNLLFLNVLLLLLNIFLVNGQDQQYPLSSPKIYRDCSSELSRKVRDILNDIVYPVLVENDYQLPGSCPLRKESDMLSVLESQKIDQYQHWKCRSCLKQFKSEEFIDNHLKNQHADLISPNATVCLGDYCEMFNCDDSQLYQCDSKKMEKLQFFCQGTLYKCFPPGVSENAKKLYNLFSSQICDSLTCDPYKMKPMKSNLNQLSILCFYKKETTSKKDLRRITDKKAFKRN
;
A
#
# COMPACT_ATOMS: atom_id res chain seq x y z
N MET A 1 -50.32 -25.61 52.06
CA MET A 1 -49.72 -25.58 50.71
C MET A 1 -50.54 -24.69 49.81
N LYS A 2 -50.20 -23.40 49.70
CA LYS A 2 -50.66 -22.54 48.61
C LYS A 2 -49.41 -22.10 47.88
N LEU A 3 -48.99 -22.91 46.91
CA LEU A 3 -47.91 -22.55 46.00
C LEU A 3 -48.44 -21.36 45.21
N ASN A 4 -47.81 -20.20 45.41
CA ASN A 4 -48.30 -18.90 44.99
C ASN A 4 -48.43 -18.87 43.45
N LEU A 5 -49.67 -18.71 42.96
CA LEU A 5 -49.99 -18.62 41.54
C LEU A 5 -49.22 -17.47 40.85
N LEU A 6 -48.87 -16.43 41.62
CA LEU A 6 -48.00 -15.33 41.20
C LEU A 6 -46.58 -15.77 40.86
N PHE A 7 -46.01 -16.75 41.59
CA PHE A 7 -44.65 -17.24 41.34
C PHE A 7 -44.56 -18.05 40.05
N LEU A 8 -45.60 -18.85 39.75
CA LEU A 8 -45.67 -19.61 38.50
C LEU A 8 -45.82 -18.69 37.28
N ASN A 9 -46.63 -17.63 37.41
CA ASN A 9 -46.83 -16.64 36.34
C ASN A 9 -45.58 -15.78 36.08
N VAL A 10 -44.84 -15.41 37.13
CA VAL A 10 -43.56 -14.70 36.96
C VAL A 10 -42.50 -15.60 36.34
N LEU A 11 -42.44 -16.88 36.71
CA LEU A 11 -41.51 -17.83 36.10
C LEU A 11 -41.84 -18.11 34.61
N LEU A 12 -43.13 -18.22 34.27
CA LEU A 12 -43.59 -18.33 32.88
C LEU A 12 -43.30 -17.07 32.05
N LEU A 13 -43.41 -15.88 32.62
CA LEU A 13 -43.04 -14.63 31.93
C LEU A 13 -41.53 -14.55 31.68
N LEU A 14 -40.70 -14.97 32.65
CA LEU A 14 -39.25 -14.98 32.48
C LEU A 14 -38.79 -16.00 31.43
N LEU A 15 -39.40 -17.20 31.37
CA LEU A 15 -39.10 -18.20 30.34
C LEU A 15 -39.50 -17.74 28.93
N ASN A 16 -40.56 -16.93 28.79
CA ASN A 16 -40.94 -16.35 27.50
C ASN A 16 -39.99 -15.23 27.04
N ILE A 17 -39.32 -14.51 27.96
CA ILE A 17 -38.30 -13.51 27.59
C ILE A 17 -37.02 -14.19 27.06
N PHE A 18 -36.68 -15.39 27.55
CA PHE A 18 -35.53 -16.16 27.05
C PHE A 18 -35.78 -16.83 25.68
N LEU A 19 -37.03 -17.07 25.28
CA LEU A 19 -37.36 -17.68 23.98
C LEU A 19 -37.62 -16.67 22.86
N VAL A 20 -37.80 -15.37 23.16
CA VAL A 20 -38.05 -14.33 22.15
C VAL A 20 -36.77 -13.60 21.71
N ASN A 21 -35.64 -13.80 22.39
CA ASN A 21 -34.34 -13.25 21.99
C ASN A 21 -33.46 -14.21 21.17
N GLY A 22 -34.06 -15.23 20.57
CA GLY A 22 -33.49 -15.98 19.45
C GLY A 22 -33.74 -15.27 18.13
N GLN A 23 -33.36 -13.99 18.02
CA GLN A 23 -33.23 -13.39 16.70
C GLN A 23 -31.91 -13.87 16.11
N ASP A 24 -31.98 -14.98 15.39
CA ASP A 24 -31.10 -15.23 14.25
C ASP A 24 -31.02 -13.91 13.47
N GLN A 25 -29.88 -13.24 13.56
CA GLN A 25 -29.54 -12.21 12.59
C GLN A 25 -29.37 -12.91 11.25
N GLN A 26 -30.46 -13.06 10.51
CA GLN A 26 -30.43 -13.25 9.07
C GLN A 26 -29.82 -11.97 8.47
N TYR A 27 -28.49 -11.94 8.40
CA TYR A 27 -27.75 -11.02 7.55
C TYR A 27 -28.06 -11.37 6.09
N PRO A 28 -28.69 -10.49 5.29
CA PRO A 28 -28.88 -10.77 3.88
C PRO A 28 -27.55 -10.63 3.13
N LEU A 29 -27.24 -11.70 2.40
CA LEU A 29 -26.63 -11.77 1.08
C LEU A 29 -25.19 -11.23 0.87
N SER A 30 -24.29 -12.21 0.71
CA SER A 30 -22.97 -12.14 0.06
C SER A 30 -22.08 -10.98 0.52
N SER A 31 -21.14 -11.28 1.41
CA SER A 31 -19.99 -10.41 1.65
C SER A 31 -19.41 -9.97 0.30
N PRO A 32 -19.18 -8.66 0.08
CA PRO A 32 -18.54 -8.19 -1.15
C PRO A 32 -17.26 -8.99 -1.35
N LYS A 33 -17.08 -9.54 -2.56
CA LYS A 33 -15.87 -10.23 -2.96
C LYS A 33 -15.14 -9.38 -3.98
N ILE A 34 -13.82 -9.35 -3.90
CA ILE A 34 -13.00 -8.79 -4.97
C ILE A 34 -13.15 -9.71 -6.20
N TYR A 35 -13.75 -9.21 -7.28
CA TYR A 35 -14.03 -10.00 -8.49
C TYR A 35 -12.82 -10.15 -9.42
N ARG A 36 -11.85 -9.24 -9.33
CA ARG A 36 -10.60 -9.32 -10.08
C ARG A 36 -9.54 -10.09 -9.31
N ASP A 37 -8.72 -10.84 -10.03
CA ASP A 37 -7.50 -11.38 -9.44
C ASP A 37 -6.55 -10.22 -9.10
N CYS A 38 -6.05 -10.24 -7.87
CA CYS A 38 -5.12 -9.25 -7.37
C CYS A 38 -4.27 -9.91 -6.29
N SER A 39 -3.00 -10.18 -6.59
CA SER A 39 -2.10 -10.85 -5.65
C SER A 39 -1.80 -9.95 -4.45
N SER A 40 -2.09 -10.43 -3.23
CA SER A 40 -1.77 -9.68 -2.01
C SER A 40 -0.27 -9.60 -1.79
N GLU A 41 0.45 -10.70 -2.01
CA GLU A 41 1.90 -10.77 -1.85
C GLU A 41 2.61 -9.77 -2.77
N LEU A 42 2.30 -9.79 -4.07
CA LEU A 42 2.92 -8.86 -5.03
C LEU A 42 2.53 -7.41 -4.71
N SER A 43 1.28 -7.18 -4.30
CA SER A 43 0.84 -5.84 -3.87
C SER A 43 1.59 -5.35 -2.64
N ARG A 44 1.89 -6.22 -1.66
CA ARG A 44 2.73 -5.88 -0.50
C ARG A 44 4.12 -5.46 -0.93
N LYS A 45 4.80 -6.25 -1.77
CA LYS A 45 6.14 -5.92 -2.24
C LYS A 45 6.19 -4.57 -2.97
N VAL A 46 5.22 -4.28 -3.83
CA VAL A 46 5.12 -2.98 -4.50
C VAL A 46 4.83 -1.86 -3.50
N ARG A 47 3.92 -2.08 -2.55
CA ARG A 47 3.59 -1.10 -1.51
C ARG A 47 4.81 -0.74 -0.66
N ASP A 48 5.62 -1.73 -0.29
CA ASP A 48 6.86 -1.53 0.47
C ASP A 48 7.85 -0.66 -0.33
N ILE A 49 8.03 -0.96 -1.63
CA ILE A 49 8.84 -0.14 -2.53
C ILE A 49 8.32 1.32 -2.61
N LEU A 50 7.01 1.51 -2.72
CA LEU A 50 6.42 2.85 -2.76
C LEU A 50 6.63 3.61 -1.44
N ASN A 51 6.45 2.93 -0.30
CA ASN A 51 6.62 3.51 1.03
C ASN A 51 8.07 3.83 1.37
N ASP A 52 9.00 2.99 0.95
CA ASP A 52 10.41 3.12 1.32
C ASP A 52 11.18 4.05 0.38
N ILE A 53 10.73 4.19 -0.88
CA ILE A 53 11.41 5.00 -1.88
C ILE A 53 10.56 6.13 -2.38
N VAL A 54 9.42 5.81 -3.02
CA VAL A 54 8.73 6.79 -3.86
C VAL A 54 8.18 7.91 -2.99
N TYR A 55 7.35 7.59 -1.98
CA TYR A 55 6.71 8.60 -1.15
C TYR A 55 7.68 9.47 -0.35
N PRO A 56 8.78 8.95 0.24
CA PRO A 56 9.80 9.80 0.86
C PRO A 56 10.38 10.84 -0.09
N VAL A 57 10.69 10.48 -1.33
CA VAL A 57 11.17 11.41 -2.36
C VAL A 57 10.11 12.46 -2.69
N LEU A 58 8.82 12.08 -2.75
CA LEU A 58 7.73 13.04 -2.99
C LEU A 58 7.63 14.07 -1.87
N VAL A 59 7.67 13.63 -0.62
CA VAL A 59 7.64 14.51 0.56
C VAL A 59 8.81 15.49 0.53
N GLU A 60 10.01 15.03 0.19
CA GLU A 60 11.20 15.90 0.13
C GLU A 60 11.18 16.92 -1.01
N ASN A 61 10.42 16.66 -2.06
CA ASN A 61 10.28 17.58 -3.19
C ASN A 61 8.91 18.30 -3.17
N ASP A 62 8.18 18.23 -2.05
CA ASP A 62 6.85 18.82 -1.85
C ASP A 62 5.91 18.55 -3.05
N TYR A 63 5.89 17.30 -3.50
CA TYR A 63 5.17 16.89 -4.70
C TYR A 63 3.95 16.04 -4.36
N GLN A 64 2.79 16.46 -4.86
CA GLN A 64 1.55 15.72 -4.74
C GLN A 64 1.26 14.95 -6.03
N LEU A 65 0.98 13.67 -5.91
CA LEU A 65 0.60 12.84 -7.07
C LEU A 65 -0.77 13.30 -7.61
N PRO A 66 -0.90 13.50 -8.93
CA PRO A 66 -2.19 13.83 -9.54
C PRO A 66 -3.18 12.67 -9.41
N GLY A 67 -4.48 12.95 -9.51
CA GLY A 67 -5.53 11.93 -9.45
C GLY A 67 -5.43 10.85 -10.54
N SER A 68 -4.74 11.14 -11.64
CA SER A 68 -4.44 10.17 -12.71
C SER A 68 -3.38 9.13 -12.34
N CYS A 69 -2.61 9.37 -11.27
CA CYS A 69 -1.52 8.48 -10.88
C CYS A 69 -2.06 7.22 -10.19
N PRO A 70 -1.81 6.01 -10.74
CA PRO A 70 -2.28 4.78 -10.11
C PRO A 70 -1.50 4.42 -8.83
N LEU A 71 -0.32 5.01 -8.62
CA LEU A 71 0.58 4.71 -7.50
C LEU A 71 0.27 5.54 -6.24
N ARG A 72 -0.90 6.17 -6.17
CA ARG A 72 -1.36 6.87 -4.97
C ARG A 72 -1.73 5.88 -3.86
N LYS A 73 -1.52 6.28 -2.61
CA LYS A 73 -1.86 5.45 -1.44
C LYS A 73 -3.35 5.11 -1.40
N GLU A 74 -4.21 6.06 -1.75
CA GLU A 74 -5.67 5.86 -1.68
C GLU A 74 -6.22 5.05 -2.85
N SER A 75 -5.41 4.85 -3.91
CA SER A 75 -5.80 4.04 -5.06
C SER A 75 -5.58 2.56 -4.82
N ASP A 76 -4.72 2.18 -3.86
CA ASP A 76 -4.41 0.80 -3.53
C ASP A 76 -5.58 0.10 -2.83
N MET A 77 -6.21 -0.81 -3.57
CA MET A 77 -7.41 -1.51 -3.14
C MET A 77 -7.19 -2.47 -1.96
N LEU A 78 -5.97 -3.00 -1.79
CA LEU A 78 -5.68 -3.98 -0.74
C LEU A 78 -5.12 -3.32 0.53
N SER A 79 -4.77 -2.03 0.49
CA SER A 79 -4.17 -1.29 1.61
C SER A 79 -4.96 -1.45 2.92
N VAL A 80 -6.28 -1.28 2.86
CA VAL A 80 -7.13 -1.40 4.05
C VAL A 80 -7.19 -2.83 4.58
N LEU A 81 -7.20 -3.84 3.69
CA LEU A 81 -7.23 -5.24 4.10
C LEU A 81 -5.93 -5.64 4.78
N GLU A 82 -4.79 -5.21 4.25
CA GLU A 82 -3.48 -5.42 4.87
C GLU A 82 -3.42 -4.85 6.30
N SER A 83 -4.01 -3.68 6.52
CA SER A 83 -4.09 -3.09 7.86
C SER A 83 -4.92 -3.91 8.86
N GLN A 84 -5.74 -4.87 8.40
CA GLN A 84 -6.51 -5.77 9.26
C GLN A 84 -5.75 -7.02 9.69
N LYS A 85 -4.52 -7.22 9.23
CA LYS A 85 -3.70 -8.33 9.68
C LYS A 85 -3.04 -8.02 11.02
N ILE A 86 -2.90 -9.06 11.83
CA ILE A 86 -2.09 -9.08 13.04
C ILE A 86 -1.20 -10.30 12.95
N ASP A 87 0.11 -10.09 12.89
CA ASP A 87 1.10 -11.15 12.98
C ASP A 87 1.29 -11.54 14.46
N GLN A 88 1.05 -12.80 14.79
CA GLN A 88 1.25 -13.36 16.13
C GLN A 88 2.37 -14.43 16.13
N TYR A 89 3.38 -14.25 15.27
CA TYR A 89 4.56 -15.10 15.04
C TYR A 89 4.25 -16.48 14.45
N GLN A 90 3.38 -17.27 15.09
CA GLN A 90 3.04 -18.64 14.65
C GLN A 90 1.75 -18.71 13.82
N HIS A 91 0.93 -17.65 13.89
CA HIS A 91 -0.34 -17.57 13.22
C HIS A 91 -0.68 -16.12 12.93
N TRP A 92 -1.63 -15.94 12.03
CA TRP A 92 -2.18 -14.65 11.66
C TRP A 92 -3.55 -14.48 12.27
N LYS A 93 -3.89 -13.27 12.70
CA LYS A 93 -5.21 -12.96 13.23
C LYS A 93 -5.84 -11.79 12.47
N CYS A 94 -7.10 -11.98 12.08
CA CYS A 94 -7.90 -10.91 11.50
C CYS A 94 -8.33 -9.94 12.60
N ARG A 95 -8.01 -8.66 12.46
CA ARG A 95 -8.41 -7.61 13.40
C ARG A 95 -9.92 -7.40 13.39
N SER A 96 -10.56 -7.50 12.22
CA SER A 96 -12.00 -7.22 12.05
C SER A 96 -12.90 -8.25 12.73
N CYS A 97 -12.57 -9.55 12.66
CA CYS A 97 -13.43 -10.62 13.18
C CYS A 97 -12.73 -11.61 14.13
N LEU A 98 -11.46 -11.36 14.46
CA LEU A 98 -10.65 -12.13 15.42
C LEU A 98 -10.34 -13.58 15.03
N LYS A 99 -10.75 -14.05 13.85
CA LYS A 99 -10.38 -15.37 13.31
C LYS A 99 -8.87 -15.50 13.15
N GLN A 100 -8.36 -16.71 13.41
CA GLN A 100 -6.95 -17.05 13.31
C GLN A 100 -6.68 -17.94 12.09
N PHE A 101 -5.49 -17.82 11.52
CA PHE A 101 -5.08 -18.49 10.29
C PHE A 101 -3.64 -18.98 10.40
N LYS A 102 -3.38 -20.14 9.81
CA LYS A 102 -2.06 -20.79 9.86
C LYS A 102 -1.00 -20.16 8.95
N SER A 103 -1.40 -19.34 7.97
CA SER A 103 -0.46 -18.64 7.08
C SER A 103 -1.04 -17.31 6.61
N GLU A 104 -0.17 -16.45 6.09
CA GLU A 104 -0.54 -15.14 5.57
C GLU A 104 -1.51 -15.25 4.37
N GLU A 105 -1.30 -16.25 3.52
CA GLU A 105 -2.16 -16.54 2.37
C GLU A 105 -3.60 -16.84 2.79
N PHE A 106 -3.80 -17.59 3.88
CA PHE A 106 -5.15 -17.91 4.37
C PHE A 106 -5.87 -16.68 4.91
N ILE A 107 -5.18 -15.80 5.65
CA ILE A 107 -5.78 -14.55 6.11
C ILE A 107 -6.02 -13.58 4.95
N ASP A 108 -5.14 -13.54 3.94
CA ASP A 108 -5.32 -12.77 2.71
C ASP A 108 -6.62 -13.16 1.99
N ASN A 109 -6.79 -14.46 1.74
CA ASN A 109 -7.99 -14.98 1.09
C ASN A 109 -9.24 -14.74 1.94
N HIS A 110 -9.13 -14.90 3.27
CA HIS A 110 -10.23 -14.58 4.18
C HIS A 110 -10.65 -13.11 4.06
N LEU A 111 -9.72 -12.17 4.11
CA LEU A 111 -10.00 -10.73 4.04
C LEU A 111 -10.68 -10.35 2.72
N LYS A 112 -10.18 -10.86 1.58
CA LYS A 112 -10.79 -10.59 0.26
C LYS A 112 -12.19 -11.15 0.09
N ASN A 113 -12.52 -12.23 0.80
CA ASN A 113 -13.81 -12.88 0.69
C ASN A 113 -14.84 -12.39 1.71
N GLN A 114 -14.39 -11.98 2.89
CA GLN A 114 -15.27 -11.71 4.04
C GLN A 114 -15.28 -10.24 4.45
N HIS A 115 -14.28 -9.47 4.02
CA HIS A 115 -14.06 -8.08 4.46
C HIS A 115 -13.81 -7.12 3.28
N ALA A 116 -14.18 -7.48 2.04
CA ALA A 116 -13.98 -6.57 0.91
C ALA A 116 -14.91 -5.35 0.96
N ASP A 117 -15.94 -5.37 1.81
CA ASP A 117 -16.74 -4.20 2.18
C ASP A 117 -15.92 -3.06 2.80
N LEU A 118 -14.75 -3.36 3.39
CA LEU A 118 -13.84 -2.35 3.92
C LEU A 118 -13.14 -1.54 2.83
N ILE A 119 -13.11 -2.03 1.58
CA ILE A 119 -12.42 -1.38 0.47
C ILE A 119 -13.20 -0.14 0.03
N SER A 120 -12.52 1.00 0.00
CA SER A 120 -13.10 2.23 -0.53
C SER A 120 -13.47 2.04 -2.01
N PRO A 121 -14.65 2.51 -2.46
CA PRO A 121 -14.99 2.52 -3.89
C PRO A 121 -13.97 3.23 -4.79
N ASN A 122 -13.18 4.15 -4.21
CA ASN A 122 -12.14 4.89 -4.92
C ASN A 122 -10.80 4.13 -5.02
N ALA A 123 -10.63 3.06 -4.24
CA ALA A 123 -9.42 2.25 -4.22
C ALA A 123 -9.56 1.11 -5.23
N THR A 124 -9.23 1.39 -6.49
CA THR A 124 -9.50 0.51 -7.64
C THR A 124 -8.24 -0.15 -8.21
N VAL A 125 -7.06 0.23 -7.73
CA VAL A 125 -5.76 -0.22 -8.25
C VAL A 125 -5.29 -1.45 -7.47
N CYS A 126 -4.97 -2.50 -8.21
CA CYS A 126 -4.17 -3.61 -7.69
C CYS A 126 -2.69 -3.27 -7.85
N LEU A 127 -1.96 -3.05 -6.74
CA LEU A 127 -0.52 -2.76 -6.82
C LEU A 127 0.29 -3.93 -7.38
N GLY A 128 -0.19 -5.18 -7.23
CA GLY A 128 0.46 -6.37 -7.78
C GLY A 128 0.66 -6.31 -9.30
N ASP A 129 -0.20 -5.60 -10.04
CA ASP A 129 -0.05 -5.40 -11.49
C ASP A 129 1.23 -4.63 -11.86
N TYR A 130 1.82 -3.90 -10.91
CA TYR A 130 3.03 -3.11 -11.08
C TYR A 130 4.28 -3.85 -10.58
N CYS A 131 4.16 -5.09 -10.10
CA CYS A 131 5.29 -5.83 -9.56
C CYS A 131 6.42 -6.03 -10.57
N GLU A 132 6.08 -6.41 -11.80
CA GLU A 132 7.10 -6.61 -12.85
C GLU A 132 7.84 -5.31 -13.15
N MET A 133 7.13 -4.19 -13.19
CA MET A 133 7.72 -2.86 -13.40
C MET A 133 8.73 -2.50 -12.30
N PHE A 134 8.45 -2.92 -11.07
CA PHE A 134 9.32 -2.69 -9.92
C PHE A 134 10.28 -3.87 -9.63
N ASN A 135 10.34 -4.86 -10.51
CA ASN A 135 11.11 -6.10 -10.32
C ASN A 135 10.94 -6.68 -8.90
N CYS A 136 9.68 -6.78 -8.46
CA CYS A 136 9.36 -7.19 -7.09
C CYS A 136 9.51 -8.70 -6.85
N ASP A 137 9.72 -9.48 -7.91
CA ASP A 137 9.95 -10.91 -7.86
C ASP A 137 11.39 -11.26 -8.26
N ASP A 138 12.12 -11.90 -7.36
CA ASP A 138 13.51 -12.34 -7.56
C ASP A 138 13.59 -13.57 -8.48
N SER A 139 12.46 -14.19 -8.84
CA SER A 139 12.40 -15.45 -9.61
C SER A 139 12.64 -15.31 -11.12
N GLN A 140 12.60 -14.11 -11.70
CA GLN A 140 12.67 -13.90 -13.17
C GLN A 140 14.10 -13.98 -13.77
N LEU A 141 15.08 -14.53 -13.05
CA LEU A 141 16.49 -14.44 -13.42
C LEU A 141 16.97 -15.29 -14.61
N TYR A 142 16.12 -16.07 -15.29
CA TYR A 142 16.66 -17.13 -16.17
C TYR A 142 16.41 -17.03 -17.68
N GLN A 143 15.50 -16.21 -18.20
CA GLN A 143 15.42 -15.96 -19.65
C GLN A 143 14.91 -14.54 -19.92
N CYS A 144 15.80 -13.66 -20.39
CA CYS A 144 15.39 -12.31 -20.77
C CYS A 144 14.68 -12.33 -22.14
N ASP A 145 13.46 -11.83 -22.18
CA ASP A 145 12.69 -11.61 -23.41
C ASP A 145 12.70 -10.12 -23.75
N SER A 146 13.44 -9.73 -24.78
CA SER A 146 13.56 -8.33 -25.21
C SER A 146 12.21 -7.69 -25.54
N LYS A 147 11.26 -8.44 -26.12
CA LYS A 147 9.93 -7.91 -26.46
C LYS A 147 9.09 -7.70 -25.21
N LYS A 148 9.22 -8.58 -24.21
CA LYS A 148 8.59 -8.39 -22.89
C LYS A 148 9.17 -7.15 -22.21
N MET A 149 10.50 -7.01 -22.20
CA MET A 149 11.17 -5.88 -21.55
C MET A 149 10.81 -4.54 -22.20
N GLU A 150 10.75 -4.47 -23.53
CA GLU A 150 10.32 -3.26 -24.25
C GLU A 150 8.89 -2.86 -23.87
N LYS A 151 7.94 -3.81 -23.87
CA LYS A 151 6.56 -3.55 -23.43
C LYS A 151 6.49 -3.07 -21.98
N LEU A 152 7.25 -3.71 -21.10
CA LEU A 152 7.30 -3.37 -19.69
C LEU A 152 7.92 -1.99 -19.46
N GLN A 153 8.93 -1.61 -20.24
CA GLN A 153 9.52 -0.29 -20.23
C GLN A 153 8.52 0.79 -20.68
N PHE A 154 7.76 0.57 -21.76
CA PHE A 154 6.70 1.48 -22.18
C PHE A 154 5.59 1.60 -21.13
N PHE A 155 5.19 0.48 -20.53
CA PHE A 155 4.23 0.46 -19.42
C PHE A 155 4.74 1.29 -18.22
N CYS A 156 6.03 1.14 -17.88
CA CYS A 156 6.69 1.91 -16.83
C CYS A 156 6.65 3.42 -17.12
N GLN A 157 7.09 3.81 -18.32
CA GLN A 157 7.12 5.22 -18.73
C GLN A 157 5.71 5.83 -18.75
N GLY A 158 4.70 5.09 -19.24
CA GLY A 158 3.31 5.54 -19.24
C GLY A 158 2.74 5.70 -17.83
N THR A 159 3.08 4.78 -16.91
CA THR A 159 2.72 4.88 -15.49
C THR A 159 3.36 6.11 -14.86
N LEU A 160 4.67 6.31 -15.05
CA LEU A 160 5.37 7.49 -14.52
C LEU A 160 4.86 8.78 -15.13
N TYR A 161 4.48 8.80 -16.41
CA TYR A 161 3.93 10.00 -17.06
C TYR A 161 2.61 10.44 -16.41
N LYS A 162 1.75 9.48 -16.04
CA LYS A 162 0.51 9.75 -15.31
C LYS A 162 0.75 10.29 -13.90
N CYS A 163 1.89 9.99 -13.29
CA CYS A 163 2.27 10.41 -11.94
C CYS A 163 3.10 11.70 -11.91
N PHE A 164 3.93 11.91 -12.93
CA PHE A 164 4.90 12.98 -13.05
C PHE A 164 4.83 13.60 -14.45
N PRO A 165 3.72 14.29 -14.80
CA PRO A 165 3.55 14.84 -16.14
C PRO A 165 4.58 15.95 -16.40
N PRO A 166 5.59 15.73 -17.28
CA PRO A 166 6.74 16.62 -17.40
C PRO A 166 6.39 17.99 -18.01
N GLY A 167 5.25 18.11 -18.70
CA GLY A 167 4.78 19.38 -19.27
C GLY A 167 4.09 20.32 -18.28
N VAL A 168 3.80 19.86 -17.05
CA VAL A 168 3.02 20.65 -16.07
C VAL A 168 3.92 21.51 -15.19
N SER A 169 5.10 21.01 -14.80
CA SER A 169 6.06 21.79 -14.01
C SER A 169 7.47 21.23 -14.12
N GLU A 170 8.47 22.08 -13.85
CA GLU A 170 9.88 21.64 -13.82
C GLU A 170 10.14 20.60 -12.71
N ASN A 171 9.40 20.68 -11.59
CA ASN A 171 9.49 19.68 -10.52
C ASN A 171 8.96 18.32 -10.98
N ALA A 172 7.81 18.28 -11.65
CA ALA A 172 7.26 17.06 -12.23
C ALA A 172 8.21 16.46 -13.27
N LYS A 173 8.78 17.27 -14.15
CA LYS A 173 9.78 16.85 -15.14
C LYS A 173 11.02 16.24 -14.50
N LYS A 174 11.54 16.88 -13.44
CA LYS A 174 12.70 16.38 -12.70
C LYS A 174 12.42 15.02 -12.05
N LEU A 175 11.27 14.87 -11.40
CA LEU A 175 10.86 13.61 -10.76
C LEU A 175 10.60 12.50 -11.78
N TYR A 176 9.99 12.83 -12.92
CA TYR A 176 9.82 11.91 -14.04
C TYR A 176 11.17 11.36 -14.50
N ASN A 177 12.13 12.24 -14.80
CA ASN A 177 13.46 11.83 -15.26
C ASN A 177 14.20 10.99 -14.20
N LEU A 178 14.10 11.38 -12.93
CA LEU A 178 14.70 10.65 -11.82
C LEU A 178 14.16 9.21 -11.76
N PHE A 179 12.84 9.04 -11.63
CA PHE A 179 12.26 7.70 -11.52
C PHE A 179 12.37 6.89 -12.80
N SER A 180 12.26 7.52 -13.98
CA SER A 180 12.42 6.83 -15.26
C SER A 180 13.82 6.24 -15.39
N SER A 181 14.86 7.01 -15.04
CA SER A 181 16.24 6.52 -15.13
C SER A 181 16.58 5.40 -14.14
N GLN A 182 15.82 5.30 -13.04
CA GLN A 182 16.12 4.40 -11.93
C GLN A 182 15.29 3.12 -11.98
N ILE A 183 14.10 3.18 -12.56
CA ILE A 183 13.12 2.10 -12.63
C ILE A 183 12.94 1.64 -14.08
N CYS A 184 12.62 2.55 -14.99
CA CYS A 184 12.26 2.16 -16.36
C CYS A 184 13.49 1.82 -17.22
N ASP A 185 14.61 2.52 -17.06
CA ASP A 185 15.82 2.29 -17.86
C ASP A 185 16.52 0.97 -17.50
N SER A 186 16.26 0.42 -16.31
CA SER A 186 16.71 -0.93 -15.91
C SER A 186 15.87 -2.06 -16.50
N LEU A 187 14.72 -1.77 -17.10
CA LEU A 187 13.85 -2.75 -17.75
C LEU A 187 14.38 -3.10 -19.14
N THR A 188 15.49 -3.82 -19.19
CA THR A 188 16.18 -4.21 -20.42
C THR A 188 16.90 -5.55 -20.26
N CYS A 189 17.27 -6.17 -21.38
CA CYS A 189 18.13 -7.36 -21.40
C CYS A 189 19.63 -7.03 -21.41
N ASP A 190 19.99 -5.75 -21.37
CA ASP A 190 21.39 -5.33 -21.28
C ASP A 190 21.93 -5.55 -19.85
N PRO A 191 22.84 -6.51 -19.63
CA PRO A 191 23.33 -6.86 -18.29
C PRO A 191 24.07 -5.70 -17.61
N TYR A 192 24.56 -4.71 -18.36
CA TYR A 192 25.20 -3.52 -17.79
C TYR A 192 24.20 -2.50 -17.25
N LYS A 193 22.94 -2.55 -17.73
CA LYS A 193 21.85 -1.66 -17.33
C LYS A 193 20.87 -2.32 -16.36
N MET A 194 20.83 -3.65 -16.32
CA MET A 194 20.11 -4.46 -15.33
C MET A 194 20.74 -4.28 -13.93
N LYS A 195 20.57 -3.11 -13.32
CA LYS A 195 20.97 -2.89 -11.94
C LYS A 195 19.86 -3.36 -11.00
N PRO A 196 20.17 -4.15 -9.96
CA PRO A 196 19.15 -4.55 -8.98
C PRO A 196 18.57 -3.31 -8.32
N MET A 197 17.24 -3.19 -8.28
CA MET A 197 16.56 -1.99 -7.80
C MET A 197 17.09 -1.57 -6.40
N LYS A 198 17.33 -2.53 -5.50
CA LYS A 198 17.88 -2.28 -4.15
C LYS A 198 19.21 -1.48 -4.14
N SER A 199 20.10 -1.61 -5.12
CA SER A 199 21.37 -0.86 -5.12
C SER A 199 21.20 0.61 -5.54
N ASN A 200 20.34 0.86 -6.53
CA ASN A 200 19.98 2.20 -6.99
C ASN A 200 19.09 2.96 -5.99
N LEU A 201 18.20 2.23 -5.29
CA LEU A 201 17.25 2.79 -4.31
C LEU A 201 17.91 3.15 -2.98
N ASN A 202 18.90 2.36 -2.53
CA ASN A 202 19.77 2.76 -1.44
C ASN A 202 20.52 4.06 -1.78
N GLN A 203 20.90 4.26 -3.04
CA GLN A 203 21.55 5.50 -3.47
C GLN A 203 20.58 6.69 -3.48
N LEU A 204 19.31 6.50 -3.87
CA LEU A 204 18.26 7.53 -3.77
C LEU A 204 17.93 7.88 -2.31
N SER A 205 17.73 6.87 -1.45
CA SER A 205 17.47 7.10 -0.02
C SER A 205 18.66 7.80 0.64
N ILE A 206 19.89 7.37 0.36
CA ILE A 206 21.12 8.05 0.81
C ILE A 206 21.19 9.48 0.27
N LEU A 207 20.92 9.73 -1.01
CA LEU A 207 20.90 11.08 -1.58
C LEU A 207 19.87 11.99 -0.90
N CYS A 208 18.69 11.45 -0.59
CA CYS A 208 17.64 12.10 0.19
C CYS A 208 18.11 12.45 1.62
N PHE A 209 18.71 11.49 2.34
CA PHE A 209 19.30 11.71 3.66
C PHE A 209 20.43 12.75 3.65
N TYR A 210 21.39 12.65 2.71
CA TYR A 210 22.47 13.63 2.57
C TYR A 210 21.94 15.03 2.23
N LYS A 211 20.93 15.13 1.36
CA LYS A 211 20.34 16.41 1.00
C LYS A 211 19.71 17.09 2.22
N LYS A 212 18.96 16.34 3.05
CA LYS A 212 18.43 16.82 4.34
C LYS A 212 19.50 17.38 5.27
N GLU A 213 20.65 16.72 5.39
CA GLU A 213 21.75 17.22 6.21
C GLU A 213 22.35 18.52 5.65
N THR A 214 22.47 18.63 4.32
CA THR A 214 23.05 19.82 3.69
C THR A 214 22.13 21.04 3.72
N THR A 215 20.81 20.88 3.59
CA THR A 215 19.85 21.97 3.78
C THR A 215 19.82 22.43 5.24
N SER A 216 19.76 21.49 6.19
CA SER A 216 19.85 21.81 7.63
C SER A 216 21.12 22.59 7.98
N LYS A 217 22.29 22.19 7.46
CA LYS A 217 23.57 22.92 7.66
C LYS A 217 23.61 24.29 6.96
N LYS A 218 22.95 24.47 5.81
CA LYS A 218 22.87 25.77 5.10
C LYS A 218 21.91 26.74 5.79
N ASP A 219 20.81 26.24 6.34
CA ASP A 219 19.86 27.05 7.11
C ASP A 219 20.46 27.50 8.45
N LEU A 220 21.27 26.63 9.09
CA LEU A 220 22.03 27.00 10.27
C LEU A 220 23.05 28.13 9.99
N ARG A 221 23.74 28.10 8.83
CA ARG A 221 24.65 29.17 8.40
C ARG A 221 23.91 30.48 8.11
N ARG A 222 22.75 30.45 7.46
CA ARG A 222 21.93 31.66 7.25
C ARG A 222 21.45 32.30 8.55
N ILE A 223 21.18 31.49 9.59
CA ILE A 223 20.78 32.00 10.92
C ILE A 223 21.98 32.65 11.62
N THR A 224 23.18 32.08 11.50
CA THR A 224 24.40 32.69 12.06
C THR A 224 24.79 33.98 11.34
N ASP A 225 24.61 34.04 10.02
CA ASP A 225 24.93 35.24 9.22
C ASP A 225 23.93 36.38 9.46
N LYS A 226 22.63 36.07 9.64
CA LYS A 226 21.62 37.08 10.03
C LYS A 226 21.78 37.61 11.45
N LYS A 227 22.36 36.83 12.37
CA LYS A 227 22.70 37.30 13.73
C LYS A 227 23.95 38.19 13.75
N ALA A 228 24.82 38.10 12.74
CA ALA A 228 25.99 38.97 12.60
C ALA A 228 25.64 40.37 12.06
N PHE A 229 24.52 40.53 11.35
CA PHE A 229 24.12 41.83 10.76
C PHE A 229 23.20 42.69 11.65
N LYS A 230 22.87 42.25 12.88
CA LYS A 230 21.95 42.95 13.80
C LYS A 230 22.64 43.49 15.07
N ARG A 231 23.94 43.74 15.00
CA ARG A 231 24.71 44.52 15.99
C ARG A 231 25.31 45.72 15.28
N ASN A 232 24.56 46.82 15.25
CA ASN A 232 25.02 48.21 15.18
C ASN A 232 23.87 49.08 15.66
#